data_AF-A0A8J5PGM8-F1
#
_entry.id   AF-A0A8J5PGM8-F1
#
_cell.length_a   1.000
_cell.length_b   1.000
_cell.length_c   1.000
_cell.angle_alpha   90.00
_cell.angle_beta   90.00
_cell.angle_gamma   90.00
#
_symmetry.space_group_name_H-M   'P 1'
#
loop_
_entity.id
_entity.type
_entity.pdbx_description
1 polymer ?
#
loop_
_entity_poly.entity_id
_entity_poly.type
_entity_poly.pdbx_seq_one_letter_code
_entity_poly.pdbx_strand_id
1 'polypeptide(L)'
;MSFPGAAPPPSGVEPNLKHPQDVLKTCNYVTQALTIAFVSAFVATRFYAKTRVMGGGTTRDDMATYTSYVLMLGYCITACVAGTYGGGLNQWEVPKEHAPTFFRSGYAATLFYAPMALTVKLALLFIIIRVFGSVHKKTMIGIYIFIGMLVAYYVSGFFIKVFICWPISAYWKGETDKCLDQSAIITADAIISVISDLVILLLPTPLTWSLQLSTRKRLRVIGILCAGGVATAFSIYRLAMILHEGKSVNQTIVFTKVILSGNAEAGIGLICACLPSISALIVRRNGYPYYGNQSHSAYGDISRRGEIMMTRSFHVDAGRSDKEAQHNTYELGHDEAGLVAGVQANPRSNFSSRRRSDSTG
;
A
#
# COMPACT_ATOMS: atom_id res chain seq x y z
N MET A 1 -46.16 18.87 -0.42
CA MET A 1 -45.66 20.14 0.17
C MET A 1 -44.37 20.52 -0.54
N SER A 2 -44.35 21.65 -1.25
CA SER A 2 -43.19 22.13 -2.00
C SER A 2 -42.27 22.92 -1.06
N PHE A 3 -41.35 22.25 -0.39
CA PHE A 3 -40.30 22.94 0.36
C PHE A 3 -39.31 23.58 -0.62
N PRO A 4 -38.67 24.71 -0.28
CA PRO A 4 -37.87 25.47 -1.22
C PRO A 4 -36.50 24.80 -1.52
N GLY A 5 -35.96 23.98 -0.60
CA GLY A 5 -34.71 23.23 -0.80
C GLY A 5 -34.86 21.75 -1.09
N ALA A 6 -33.73 21.02 -1.09
CA ALA A 6 -33.62 19.61 -1.48
C ALA A 6 -34.16 18.60 -0.44
N ALA A 7 -34.48 19.05 0.78
CA ALA A 7 -35.13 18.27 1.84
C ALA A 7 -36.10 19.15 2.65
N PRO A 8 -37.09 18.56 3.35
CA PRO A 8 -37.90 19.31 4.31
C PRO A 8 -37.04 19.81 5.48
N PRO A 9 -37.21 21.06 5.94
CA PRO A 9 -36.54 21.54 7.13
C PRO A 9 -37.08 20.88 8.41
N PRO A 10 -36.27 20.77 9.47
CA PRO A 10 -36.74 20.41 10.80
C PRO A 10 -37.67 21.48 11.38
N SER A 11 -38.53 21.09 12.31
CA SER A 11 -39.52 21.98 12.94
C SER A 11 -38.87 23.25 13.50
N GLY A 12 -39.35 24.41 13.05
CA GLY A 12 -38.88 25.73 13.52
C GLY A 12 -37.68 26.32 12.78
N VAL A 13 -37.17 25.68 11.72
CA VAL A 13 -36.07 26.22 10.89
C VAL A 13 -36.60 26.71 9.54
N GLU A 14 -36.40 27.99 9.24
CA GLU A 14 -36.68 28.54 7.91
C GLU A 14 -35.45 28.35 6.99
N PRO A 15 -35.56 27.61 5.87
CA PRO A 15 -34.45 27.43 4.94
C PRO A 15 -34.06 28.74 4.26
N ASN A 16 -32.77 29.07 4.28
CA ASN A 16 -32.24 30.21 3.54
C ASN A 16 -31.36 29.77 2.37
N LEU A 17 -31.90 29.81 1.16
CA LEU A 17 -31.17 29.45 -0.06
C LEU A 17 -30.19 30.53 -0.54
N LYS A 18 -30.38 31.80 -0.12
CA LYS A 18 -29.53 32.93 -0.54
C LYS A 18 -28.26 33.02 0.29
N HIS A 19 -28.37 32.73 1.59
CA HIS A 19 -27.26 32.70 2.53
C HIS A 19 -27.34 31.40 3.34
N PRO A 20 -27.01 30.25 2.73
CA PRO A 20 -27.07 28.97 3.42
C PRO A 20 -26.03 28.94 4.54
N GLN A 21 -26.37 28.29 5.66
CA GLN A 21 -25.46 28.17 6.78
C GLN A 21 -24.27 27.26 6.41
N ASP A 22 -23.05 27.80 6.53
CA ASP A 22 -21.85 26.98 6.39
C ASP A 22 -21.65 26.13 7.65
N VAL A 23 -21.94 24.83 7.53
CA VAL A 23 -21.73 23.86 8.60
C VAL A 23 -20.37 23.19 8.44
N LEU A 24 -20.07 22.70 7.23
CA LEU A 24 -18.91 21.87 6.94
C LEU A 24 -18.26 22.19 5.59
N LYS A 25 -18.77 23.17 4.84
CA LYS A 25 -18.34 23.44 3.46
C LYS A 25 -16.94 24.02 3.44
N THR A 26 -16.64 25.03 4.26
CA THR A 26 -15.28 25.57 4.39
C THR A 26 -14.30 24.52 4.91
N CYS A 27 -14.70 23.77 5.94
CA CYS A 27 -13.90 22.67 6.47
C CYS A 27 -13.55 21.64 5.39
N ASN A 28 -14.50 21.26 4.54
CA ASN A 28 -14.25 20.34 3.43
C ASN A 28 -13.14 20.87 2.50
N TYR A 29 -13.25 22.09 1.99
CA TYR A 29 -12.22 22.65 1.09
C TYR A 29 -10.85 22.76 1.74
N VAL A 30 -10.79 23.24 2.99
CA VAL A 30 -9.54 23.36 3.74
C VAL A 30 -8.91 21.98 3.93
N THR A 31 -9.68 20.98 4.34
CA THR A 31 -9.19 19.61 4.49
C THR A 31 -8.71 19.03 3.16
N GLN A 32 -9.43 19.22 2.04
CA GLN A 32 -8.97 18.76 0.72
C GLN A 32 -7.62 19.38 0.35
N ALA A 33 -7.48 20.70 0.50
CA ALA A 33 -6.26 21.42 0.17
C ALA A 33 -5.07 20.95 1.02
N LEU A 34 -5.28 20.81 2.34
CA LEU A 34 -4.24 20.32 3.26
C LEU A 34 -3.86 18.87 2.94
N THR A 35 -4.83 17.98 2.74
CA THR A 35 -4.57 16.57 2.39
C THR A 35 -3.75 16.48 1.10
N ILE A 36 -4.13 17.21 0.06
CA ILE A 36 -3.37 17.25 -1.19
C ILE A 36 -1.95 17.76 -0.93
N ALA A 37 -1.79 18.90 -0.26
CA ALA A 37 -0.47 19.50 -0.02
C ALA A 37 0.46 18.57 0.77
N PHE A 38 -0.01 18.05 1.92
CA PHE A 38 0.79 17.19 2.78
C PHE A 38 1.11 15.86 2.09
N VAL A 39 0.12 15.13 1.58
CA VAL A 39 0.35 13.82 0.96
C VAL A 39 1.28 13.96 -0.26
N SER A 40 1.10 15.00 -1.07
CA SER A 40 1.98 15.28 -2.22
C SER A 40 3.43 15.48 -1.79
N ALA A 41 3.67 16.22 -0.70
CA ALA A 41 5.03 16.42 -0.18
C ALA A 41 5.68 15.09 0.25
N PHE A 42 4.94 14.22 0.93
CA PHE A 42 5.43 12.90 1.36
C PHE A 42 5.70 11.97 0.17
N VAL A 43 4.79 11.92 -0.80
CA VAL A 43 4.94 11.10 -2.01
C VAL A 43 6.09 11.60 -2.90
N ALA A 44 6.22 12.92 -3.05
CA ALA A 44 7.34 13.53 -3.77
C ALA A 44 8.68 13.22 -3.08
N THR A 45 8.73 13.30 -1.74
CA THR A 45 9.91 12.92 -0.97
C THR A 45 10.25 11.46 -1.18
N ARG A 46 9.25 10.56 -1.19
CA ARG A 46 9.46 9.14 -1.49
C ARG A 46 10.00 8.91 -2.90
N PHE A 47 9.44 9.60 -3.90
CA PHE A 47 9.90 9.52 -5.28
C PHE A 47 11.34 10.00 -5.43
N TYR A 48 11.69 11.14 -4.82
CA TYR A 48 13.06 11.65 -4.77
C TYR A 48 14.01 10.65 -4.08
N ALA A 49 13.60 10.09 -2.94
CA ALA A 49 14.39 9.12 -2.20
C ALA A 49 14.81 7.92 -3.06
N LYS A 50 13.87 7.42 -3.85
CA LYS A 50 14.08 6.20 -4.65
C LYS A 50 14.89 6.48 -5.90
N THR A 51 14.54 7.53 -6.63
CA THR A 51 15.22 7.89 -7.89
C THR A 51 16.64 8.38 -7.69
N ARG A 52 16.90 9.20 -6.67
CA ARG A 52 18.20 9.87 -6.50
C ARG A 52 19.10 9.24 -5.46
N VAL A 53 18.54 8.59 -4.44
CA VAL A 53 19.32 8.17 -3.27
C VAL A 53 19.47 6.65 -3.19
N MET A 54 18.37 5.91 -3.12
CA MET A 54 18.43 4.48 -2.86
C MET A 54 18.91 3.66 -4.07
N GLY A 55 18.63 4.14 -5.29
CA GLY A 55 18.88 3.35 -6.51
C GLY A 55 18.00 2.09 -6.57
N GLY A 56 17.89 1.50 -7.76
CA GLY A 56 17.07 0.32 -8.02
C GLY A 56 15.66 0.64 -8.52
N GLY A 57 15.07 -0.33 -9.22
CA GLY A 57 13.77 -0.20 -9.87
C GLY A 57 12.60 0.07 -8.92
N THR A 58 11.47 0.44 -9.52
CA THR A 58 10.21 0.67 -8.82
C THR A 58 9.69 -0.64 -8.22
N THR A 59 9.53 -0.68 -6.90
CA THR A 59 9.06 -1.89 -6.20
C THR A 59 7.53 -1.94 -6.15
N ARG A 60 6.94 -3.10 -5.85
CA ARG A 60 5.47 -3.27 -5.84
C ARG A 60 4.77 -2.32 -4.87
N ASP A 61 5.39 -2.03 -3.73
CA ASP A 61 4.90 -1.04 -2.76
C ASP A 61 4.92 0.39 -3.30
N ASP A 62 5.90 0.74 -4.15
CA ASP A 62 5.93 2.06 -4.80
C ASP A 62 4.77 2.21 -5.77
N MET A 63 4.55 1.21 -6.64
CA MET A 63 3.45 1.23 -7.61
C MET A 63 2.10 1.37 -6.91
N ALA A 64 1.87 0.61 -5.83
CA ALA A 64 0.65 0.72 -5.03
C ALA A 64 0.49 2.11 -4.39
N THR A 65 1.58 2.69 -3.87
CA THR A 65 1.57 4.04 -3.29
C THR A 65 1.24 5.12 -4.32
N TYR A 66 1.87 5.09 -5.50
CA TYR A 66 1.62 6.07 -6.55
C TYR A 66 0.21 5.93 -7.14
N THR A 67 -0.25 4.69 -7.35
CA THR A 67 -1.62 4.43 -7.81
C THR A 67 -2.64 4.97 -6.82
N SER A 68 -2.43 4.69 -5.53
CA SER A 68 -3.29 5.19 -4.46
C SER A 68 -3.31 6.72 -4.38
N TYR A 69 -2.16 7.38 -4.55
CA TYR A 69 -2.06 8.83 -4.60
C TYR A 69 -2.86 9.43 -5.77
N VAL A 70 -2.78 8.86 -6.97
CA VAL A 70 -3.58 9.32 -8.12
C VAL A 70 -5.08 9.17 -7.84
N LEU A 71 -5.50 8.05 -7.25
CA LEU A 71 -6.89 7.83 -6.87
C LEU A 71 -7.37 8.79 -5.78
N MET A 72 -6.50 9.12 -4.82
CA MET A 72 -6.74 10.14 -3.79
C MET A 72 -6.98 11.51 -4.42
N LEU A 73 -6.20 11.91 -5.43
CA LEU A 73 -6.45 13.18 -6.13
C LEU A 73 -7.84 13.19 -6.77
N GLY A 74 -8.24 12.09 -7.43
CA GLY A 74 -9.60 11.95 -7.97
C GLY A 74 -10.68 12.07 -6.89
N TYR A 75 -10.47 11.40 -5.75
CA TYR A 75 -11.38 11.48 -4.61
C TYR A 75 -11.49 12.91 -4.04
N CYS A 76 -10.38 13.61 -3.85
CA CYS A 76 -10.37 15.02 -3.43
C CYS A 76 -11.08 15.94 -4.43
N ILE A 77 -10.90 15.73 -5.74
CA ILE A 77 -11.60 16.50 -6.78
C ILE A 77 -13.11 16.28 -6.66
N THR A 78 -13.57 15.03 -6.54
CA THR A 78 -15.00 14.74 -6.36
C THR A 78 -15.58 15.36 -5.10
N ALA A 79 -14.79 15.46 -4.03
CA ALA A 79 -15.18 16.12 -2.78
C ALA A 79 -15.29 17.64 -2.92
N CYS A 80 -14.39 18.29 -3.67
CA CYS A 80 -14.49 19.71 -4.00
C CYS A 80 -15.74 19.99 -4.83
N VAL A 81 -16.02 19.18 -5.85
CA VAL A 81 -17.23 19.28 -6.68
C VAL A 81 -18.48 19.06 -5.83
N ALA A 82 -18.50 18.06 -4.94
CA ALA A 82 -19.61 17.88 -4.01
C ALA A 82 -19.84 19.14 -3.16
N GLY A 83 -18.77 19.78 -2.68
CA GLY A 83 -18.82 21.04 -1.95
C GLY A 83 -19.39 22.23 -2.75
N THR A 84 -19.17 22.30 -4.07
CA THR A 84 -19.75 23.37 -4.90
C THR A 84 -21.26 23.23 -5.04
N TYR A 85 -21.77 21.99 -5.02
CA TYR A 85 -23.19 21.66 -5.21
C TYR A 85 -23.96 21.38 -3.91
N GLY A 86 -23.46 21.82 -2.75
CA GLY A 86 -24.18 21.77 -1.48
C GLY A 86 -23.60 20.82 -0.42
N GLY A 87 -22.49 20.14 -0.72
CA GLY A 87 -21.72 19.40 0.28
C GLY A 87 -21.25 20.30 1.41
N GLY A 88 -21.60 19.94 2.64
CA GLY A 88 -21.30 20.72 3.84
C GLY A 88 -22.33 21.80 4.20
N LEU A 89 -23.42 21.93 3.44
CA LEU A 89 -24.59 22.75 3.79
C LEU A 89 -25.74 21.86 4.25
N ASN A 90 -26.68 22.38 5.04
CA ASN A 90 -27.88 21.63 5.41
C ASN A 90 -28.71 21.32 4.16
N GLN A 91 -29.27 20.11 4.08
CA GLN A 91 -29.90 19.63 2.84
C GLN A 91 -31.15 20.46 2.47
N TRP A 92 -31.85 21.02 3.46
CA TRP A 92 -32.99 21.91 3.23
C TRP A 92 -32.59 23.30 2.71
N GLU A 93 -31.32 23.71 2.80
CA GLU A 93 -30.80 24.98 2.28
C GLU A 93 -30.15 24.83 0.90
N VAL A 94 -30.05 23.59 0.40
CA VAL A 94 -29.49 23.28 -0.92
C VAL A 94 -30.58 23.41 -2.00
N PRO A 95 -30.34 24.15 -3.10
CA PRO A 95 -31.26 24.19 -4.23
C PRO A 95 -31.52 22.80 -4.80
N LYS A 96 -32.78 22.49 -5.12
CA LYS A 96 -33.17 21.19 -5.71
C LYS A 96 -32.41 20.84 -6.99
N GLU A 97 -32.05 21.87 -7.75
CA GLU A 97 -31.30 21.78 -9.00
C GLU A 97 -29.88 21.24 -8.79
N HIS A 98 -29.29 21.48 -7.62
CA HIS A 98 -27.94 21.05 -7.28
C HIS A 98 -27.89 19.63 -6.71
N ALA A 99 -29.01 19.13 -6.17
CA ALA A 99 -29.07 17.81 -5.55
C ALA A 99 -28.65 16.67 -6.50
N PRO A 100 -29.11 16.58 -7.77
CA PRO A 100 -28.66 15.52 -8.68
C PRO A 100 -27.14 15.55 -8.92
N THR A 101 -26.54 16.74 -9.06
CA THR A 101 -25.10 16.88 -9.29
C THR A 101 -24.30 16.54 -8.04
N PHE A 102 -24.81 16.88 -6.85
CA PHE A 102 -24.25 16.42 -5.58
C PHE A 102 -24.24 14.89 -5.49
N PHE A 103 -25.36 14.22 -5.76
CA PHE A 103 -25.42 12.75 -5.75
C PHE A 103 -24.52 12.12 -6.81
N ARG A 104 -24.42 12.69 -8.02
CA ARG A 104 -23.43 12.23 -9.02
C ARG A 104 -22.00 12.31 -8.51
N SER A 105 -21.66 13.42 -7.84
CA SER A 105 -20.34 13.62 -7.25
C SER A 105 -20.09 12.62 -6.12
N GLY A 106 -21.10 12.33 -5.31
CA GLY A 106 -21.02 11.31 -4.28
C GLY A 106 -20.86 9.88 -4.81
N TYR A 107 -21.61 9.53 -5.84
CA TYR A 107 -21.42 8.27 -6.55
C TYR A 107 -19.98 8.15 -7.06
N ALA A 108 -19.46 9.17 -7.75
CA ALA A 108 -18.08 9.19 -8.21
C ALA A 108 -17.07 9.06 -7.06
N ALA A 109 -17.31 9.73 -5.92
CA ALA A 109 -16.46 9.62 -4.74
C ALA A 109 -16.40 8.17 -4.23
N THR A 110 -17.51 7.43 -4.20
CA THR A 110 -17.49 6.00 -3.80
C THR A 110 -16.67 5.12 -4.75
N LEU A 111 -16.67 5.44 -6.05
CA LEU A 111 -15.89 4.73 -7.06
C LEU A 111 -14.40 5.01 -6.98
N PHE A 112 -13.99 6.21 -6.58
CA PHE A 112 -12.57 6.50 -6.29
C PHE A 112 -12.13 5.93 -4.94
N TYR A 113 -13.00 5.98 -3.93
CA TYR A 113 -12.68 5.53 -2.58
C TYR A 113 -12.32 4.04 -2.51
N ALA A 114 -13.13 3.18 -3.14
CA ALA A 114 -12.92 1.72 -3.07
C ALA A 114 -11.52 1.27 -3.57
N PRO A 115 -11.07 1.62 -4.79
CA PRO A 115 -9.74 1.26 -5.26
C PRO A 115 -8.64 2.04 -4.52
N MET A 116 -8.90 3.28 -4.06
CA MET A 116 -7.94 4.03 -3.25
C MET A 116 -7.65 3.29 -1.93
N ALA A 117 -8.69 2.91 -1.19
CA ALA A 117 -8.56 2.17 0.06
C ALA A 117 -7.83 0.84 -0.13
N LEU A 118 -8.18 0.08 -1.18
CA LEU A 118 -7.48 -1.16 -1.53
C LEU A 118 -5.98 -0.91 -1.77
N THR A 119 -5.64 0.06 -2.62
CA THR A 119 -4.25 0.31 -3.01
C THR A 119 -3.39 0.85 -1.86
N VAL A 120 -3.95 1.65 -0.94
CA VAL A 120 -3.28 2.02 0.32
C VAL A 120 -2.93 0.78 1.13
N LYS A 121 -3.91 -0.10 1.35
CA LYS A 121 -3.74 -1.31 2.16
C LYS A 121 -2.70 -2.24 1.54
N LEU A 122 -2.74 -2.42 0.22
CA LEU A 122 -1.72 -3.16 -0.51
C LEU A 122 -0.32 -2.56 -0.36
N ALA A 123 -0.19 -1.23 -0.42
CA ALA A 123 1.10 -0.57 -0.20
C ALA A 123 1.66 -0.88 1.19
N LEU A 124 0.83 -0.78 2.24
CA LEU A 124 1.22 -1.12 3.62
C LEU A 124 1.59 -2.59 3.77
N LEU A 125 0.79 -3.50 3.23
CA LEU A 125 1.05 -4.95 3.23
C LEU A 125 2.36 -5.30 2.52
N PHE A 126 2.64 -4.71 1.37
CA PHE A 126 3.90 -4.92 0.66
C PHE A 126 5.11 -4.34 1.41
N ILE A 127 4.95 -3.23 2.12
CA ILE A 127 5.99 -2.70 3.01
C ILE A 127 6.27 -3.69 4.15
N ILE A 128 5.22 -4.25 4.77
CA ILE A 128 5.37 -5.27 5.82
C ILE A 128 6.11 -6.51 5.27
N ILE A 129 5.72 -7.02 4.10
CA ILE A 129 6.39 -8.14 3.44
C ILE A 129 7.86 -7.82 3.17
N ARG A 130 8.17 -6.62 2.68
CA ARG A 130 9.55 -6.21 2.40
C ARG A 130 10.40 -6.14 3.67
N VAL A 131 9.83 -5.68 4.78
CA VAL A 131 10.57 -5.51 6.04
C VAL A 131 10.78 -6.84 6.76
N PHE A 132 9.78 -7.73 6.78
CA PHE A 132 9.77 -8.94 7.60
C PHE A 132 9.90 -10.25 6.80
N GLY A 133 9.83 -10.20 5.47
CA GLY A 133 9.76 -11.38 4.60
C GLY A 133 10.98 -12.28 4.63
N SER A 134 12.16 -11.73 4.95
CA SER A 134 13.38 -12.54 5.12
C SER A 134 13.37 -13.41 6.37
N VAL A 135 12.55 -13.09 7.38
CA VAL A 135 12.62 -13.71 8.71
C VAL A 135 11.50 -14.74 8.90
N HIS A 136 10.29 -14.46 8.40
CA HIS A 136 9.10 -15.27 8.70
C HIS A 136 8.41 -15.82 7.44
N LYS A 137 9.06 -16.78 6.74
CA LYS A 137 8.54 -17.35 5.48
C LYS A 137 7.12 -17.93 5.59
N LYS A 138 6.78 -18.59 6.72
CA LYS A 138 5.42 -19.14 6.94
C LYS A 138 4.36 -18.03 7.08
N THR A 139 4.68 -16.96 7.80
CA THR A 139 3.76 -15.80 7.95
C THR A 139 3.54 -15.09 6.63
N MET A 140 4.51 -15.08 5.71
CA MET A 140 4.35 -14.47 4.39
C MET A 140 3.22 -15.12 3.58
N ILE A 141 3.06 -16.45 3.67
CA ILE A 141 1.98 -17.16 2.99
C ILE A 141 0.62 -16.62 3.47
N GLY A 142 0.46 -16.45 4.80
CA GLY A 142 -0.74 -15.86 5.38
C GLY A 142 -1.01 -14.43 4.88
N ILE A 143 0.04 -13.60 4.76
CA ILE A 143 -0.10 -12.24 4.24
C ILE A 143 -0.53 -12.24 2.75
N TYR A 144 0.04 -13.12 1.92
CA TYR A 144 -0.36 -13.24 0.52
C TYR A 144 -1.81 -13.73 0.36
N ILE A 145 -2.25 -14.69 1.20
CA ILE A 145 -3.65 -15.13 1.23
C ILE A 145 -4.56 -13.96 1.62
N PHE A 146 -4.19 -13.20 2.65
CA PHE A 146 -4.94 -12.02 3.08
C PHE A 146 -5.01 -10.94 2.00
N ILE A 147 -3.93 -10.67 1.27
CA ILE A 147 -3.92 -9.81 0.09
C ILE A 147 -4.93 -10.31 -0.94
N GLY A 148 -4.94 -11.60 -1.25
CA GLY A 148 -5.88 -12.20 -2.20
C GLY A 148 -7.34 -12.01 -1.78
N MET A 149 -7.66 -12.26 -0.50
CA MET A 149 -9.00 -12.03 0.05
C MET A 149 -9.42 -10.56 -0.02
N LEU A 150 -8.51 -9.63 0.34
CA LEU A 150 -8.79 -8.20 0.24
C LEU A 150 -9.05 -7.76 -1.19
N VAL A 151 -8.21 -8.17 -2.13
CA VAL A 151 -8.40 -7.83 -3.55
C VAL A 151 -9.74 -8.38 -4.05
N ALA A 152 -10.07 -9.64 -3.75
CA ALA A 152 -11.34 -10.23 -4.15
C ALA A 152 -12.55 -9.47 -3.59
N TYR A 153 -12.51 -9.10 -2.30
CA TYR A 153 -13.57 -8.32 -1.66
C TYR A 153 -13.72 -6.91 -2.27
N TYR A 154 -12.64 -6.15 -2.39
CA TYR A 154 -12.71 -4.77 -2.89
C TYR A 154 -13.06 -4.71 -4.38
N VAL A 155 -12.58 -5.67 -5.19
CA VAL A 155 -12.92 -5.75 -6.62
C VAL A 155 -14.39 -6.12 -6.80
N SER A 156 -14.89 -7.14 -6.10
CA SER A 156 -16.33 -7.49 -6.16
C SER A 156 -17.21 -6.35 -5.66
N GLY A 157 -16.85 -5.73 -4.52
CA GLY A 157 -17.54 -4.56 -3.97
C GLY A 157 -17.51 -3.35 -4.90
N PHE A 158 -16.44 -3.15 -5.67
CA PHE A 158 -16.35 -2.10 -6.68
C PHE A 158 -17.38 -2.31 -7.79
N PHE A 159 -17.48 -3.52 -8.36
CA PHE A 159 -18.49 -3.82 -9.38
C PHE A 159 -19.92 -3.68 -8.84
N ILE A 160 -20.18 -4.10 -7.60
CA ILE A 160 -21.47 -3.88 -6.94
C ILE A 160 -21.80 -2.39 -6.85
N LYS A 161 -20.82 -1.53 -6.50
CA LYS A 161 -21.01 -0.07 -6.46
C LYS A 161 -21.22 0.53 -7.84
N VAL A 162 -20.51 0.04 -8.87
CA VAL A 162 -20.72 0.46 -10.26
C VAL A 162 -22.16 0.16 -10.69
N PHE A 163 -22.65 -1.04 -10.42
CA PHE A 163 -24.00 -1.49 -10.80
C PHE A 163 -25.02 -1.35 -9.67
N ILE A 164 -24.84 -0.37 -8.78
CA ILE A 164 -25.69 -0.22 -7.58
C ILE A 164 -27.16 0.07 -7.93
N CYS A 165 -27.43 0.67 -9.09
CA CYS A 165 -28.78 0.89 -9.61
C CYS A 165 -28.88 0.55 -11.10
N TRP A 166 -30.07 0.12 -11.54
CA TRP A 166 -30.36 -0.16 -12.94
C TRP A 166 -31.63 0.57 -13.41
N PRO A 167 -31.53 1.62 -14.25
CA PRO A 167 -30.31 2.24 -14.81
C PRO A 167 -29.54 3.05 -13.75
N ILE A 168 -28.24 3.27 -13.96
CA ILE A 168 -27.37 4.06 -13.06
C ILE A 168 -27.97 5.45 -12.77
N SER A 169 -28.72 6.01 -13.73
CA SER A 169 -29.40 7.30 -13.54
C SER A 169 -30.43 7.35 -12.42
N ALA A 170 -30.93 6.19 -11.97
CA ALA A 170 -31.81 6.08 -10.81
C ALA A 170 -31.13 6.60 -9.53
N TYR A 171 -29.80 6.46 -9.40
CA TYR A 171 -29.04 6.88 -8.23
C TYR A 171 -29.21 8.38 -7.94
N TRP A 172 -28.93 9.23 -8.93
CA TRP A 172 -29.02 10.70 -8.75
C TRP A 172 -30.42 11.26 -8.96
N LYS A 173 -31.37 10.44 -9.43
CA LYS A 173 -32.80 10.79 -9.46
C LYS A 173 -33.53 10.47 -8.15
N GLY A 174 -32.89 9.70 -7.25
CA GLY A 174 -33.49 9.28 -5.99
C GLY A 174 -34.53 8.16 -6.17
N GLU A 175 -34.47 7.39 -7.25
CA GLU A 175 -35.37 6.26 -7.50
C GLU A 175 -34.89 5.02 -6.72
N THR A 176 -35.28 4.89 -5.45
CA THR A 176 -34.81 3.85 -4.52
C THR A 176 -35.18 2.43 -4.96
N ASP A 177 -36.34 2.26 -5.61
CA ASP A 177 -36.86 0.92 -5.98
C ASP A 177 -36.06 0.23 -7.09
N LYS A 178 -35.19 1.00 -7.77
CA LYS A 178 -34.31 0.50 -8.84
C LYS A 178 -32.85 0.36 -8.39
N CYS A 179 -32.61 0.53 -7.10
CA CYS A 179 -31.29 0.50 -6.48
C CYS A 179 -31.19 -0.61 -5.45
N LEU A 180 -29.99 -1.18 -5.29
CA LEU A 180 -29.65 -1.99 -4.14
C LEU A 180 -29.64 -1.14 -2.87
N ASP A 181 -29.74 -1.80 -1.71
CA ASP A 181 -29.66 -1.12 -0.41
C ASP A 181 -28.28 -0.49 -0.20
N GLN A 182 -28.22 0.81 -0.48
CA GLN A 182 -26.99 1.61 -0.39
C GLN A 182 -26.46 1.66 1.04
N SER A 183 -27.35 1.71 2.03
CA SER A 183 -26.97 1.77 3.44
C SER A 183 -26.32 0.46 3.86
N ALA A 184 -26.89 -0.68 3.46
CA ALA A 184 -26.31 -1.99 3.74
C ALA A 184 -24.91 -2.14 3.10
N ILE A 185 -24.76 -1.74 1.83
CA ILE A 185 -23.47 -1.80 1.11
C ILE A 185 -22.42 -0.89 1.78
N ILE A 186 -22.77 0.35 2.10
CA ILE A 186 -21.84 1.32 2.73
C ILE A 186 -21.46 0.85 4.15
N THR A 187 -22.39 0.27 4.90
CA THR A 187 -22.13 -0.27 6.23
C THR A 187 -21.19 -1.47 6.16
N ALA A 188 -21.44 -2.42 5.26
CA ALA A 188 -20.56 -3.57 5.04
C ALA A 188 -19.15 -3.13 4.63
N ASP A 189 -19.03 -2.16 3.73
CA ASP A 189 -17.75 -1.56 3.32
C ASP A 189 -16.99 -0.96 4.50
N ALA A 190 -17.67 -0.23 5.38
CA ALA A 190 -17.07 0.38 6.56
C ALA A 190 -16.60 -0.68 7.58
N ILE A 191 -17.40 -1.73 7.83
CA ILE A 191 -17.04 -2.83 8.72
C ILE A 191 -15.79 -3.54 8.20
N ILE A 192 -15.77 -3.91 6.91
CA ILE A 192 -14.62 -4.59 6.33
C ILE A 192 -13.39 -3.68 6.28
N SER A 193 -13.56 -2.36 6.07
CA SER A 193 -12.45 -1.41 6.16
C SER A 193 -11.81 -1.47 7.55
N VAL A 194 -12.60 -1.36 8.61
CA VAL A 194 -12.12 -1.43 10.00
C VAL A 194 -11.42 -2.76 10.31
N ILE A 195 -12.04 -3.89 9.94
CA ILE A 195 -11.44 -5.22 10.18
C ILE A 195 -10.10 -5.33 9.47
N SER A 196 -10.04 -4.94 8.21
CA SER A 196 -8.80 -5.02 7.43
C SER A 196 -7.70 -4.11 7.98
N ASP A 197 -8.03 -2.92 8.47
CA ASP A 197 -7.08 -1.99 9.08
C ASP A 197 -6.53 -2.54 10.40
N LEU A 198 -7.41 -3.12 11.24
CA LEU A 198 -7.00 -3.80 12.47
C LEU A 198 -6.07 -4.97 12.19
N VAL A 199 -6.37 -5.79 11.18
CA VAL A 199 -5.47 -6.89 10.78
C VAL A 199 -4.12 -6.34 10.35
N ILE A 200 -4.07 -5.33 9.48
CA ILE A 200 -2.81 -4.73 9.02
C ILE A 200 -2.02 -4.12 10.18
N LEU A 201 -2.70 -3.48 11.13
CA LEU A 201 -2.10 -2.90 12.33
C LEU A 201 -1.52 -3.98 13.26
N LEU A 202 -2.22 -5.11 13.42
CA LEU A 202 -1.79 -6.18 14.31
C LEU A 202 -0.70 -7.07 13.68
N LEU A 203 -0.63 -7.19 12.35
CA LEU A 203 0.36 -8.01 11.65
C LEU A 203 1.82 -7.80 12.11
N PRO A 204 2.35 -6.56 12.22
CA PRO A 204 3.73 -6.35 12.63
C PRO A 204 3.97 -6.62 14.13
N THR A 205 2.95 -6.61 14.99
CA THR A 205 3.13 -6.72 16.45
C THR A 205 3.71 -8.08 16.87
N PRO A 206 3.12 -9.24 16.50
CA PRO A 206 3.72 -10.55 16.76
C PRO A 206 5.09 -10.72 16.08
N LEU A 207 5.25 -10.18 14.87
CA LEU A 207 6.51 -10.24 14.12
C LEU A 207 7.64 -9.50 14.84
N THR A 208 7.33 -8.42 15.56
CA THR A 208 8.32 -7.67 16.35
C THR A 208 8.65 -8.31 17.69
N TRP A 209 7.70 -9.00 18.33
CA TRP A 209 7.96 -9.66 19.62
C TRP A 209 8.92 -10.85 19.47
N SER A 210 8.83 -11.57 18.36
CA SER A 210 9.70 -12.71 18.08
C SER A 210 11.13 -12.32 17.68
N LEU A 211 11.40 -11.03 17.43
CA LEU A 211 12.64 -10.59 16.79
C LEU A 211 13.35 -9.54 17.63
N GLN A 212 14.58 -9.84 18.08
CA GLN A 212 15.49 -8.89 18.71
C GLN A 212 15.95 -7.83 17.69
N LEU A 213 15.05 -6.90 17.34
CA LEU A 213 15.32 -5.81 16.42
C LEU A 213 16.20 -4.76 17.09
N SER A 214 17.19 -4.25 16.36
CA SER A 214 17.94 -3.08 16.79
C SER A 214 17.00 -1.89 17.04
N THR A 215 17.32 -1.06 18.04
CA THR A 215 16.49 0.09 18.48
C THR A 215 16.04 0.99 17.33
N ARG A 216 16.87 1.16 16.30
CA ARG A 216 16.53 1.92 15.09
C ARG A 216 15.42 1.27 14.24
N LYS A 217 15.45 -0.06 14.07
CA LYS A 217 14.38 -0.79 13.36
C LYS A 217 13.09 -0.79 14.18
N ARG A 218 13.21 -0.93 15.51
CA ARG A 218 12.09 -0.87 16.44
C ARG A 218 11.37 0.48 16.36
N LEU A 219 12.09 1.60 16.33
CA LEU A 219 11.48 2.93 16.23
C LEU A 219 10.69 3.13 14.92
N ARG A 220 11.18 2.62 13.80
CA ARG A 220 10.48 2.68 12.51
C ARG A 220 9.17 1.89 12.54
N VAL A 221 9.18 0.70 13.15
CA VAL A 221 7.98 -0.12 13.27
C VAL A 221 6.95 0.55 14.19
N ILE A 222 7.39 1.14 15.31
CA ILE A 222 6.52 1.93 16.19
C ILE A 222 5.89 3.09 15.42
N GLY A 223 6.65 3.83 14.61
CA GLY A 223 6.10 4.92 13.80
C GLY A 223 5.01 4.46 12.82
N ILE A 224 5.22 3.33 12.14
CA ILE A 224 4.25 2.74 11.22
C ILE A 224 2.99 2.27 11.97
N LEU A 225 3.18 1.62 13.13
CA LEU A 225 2.09 1.17 14.01
C LEU A 225 1.26 2.35 14.53
N CYS A 226 1.90 3.42 15.01
CA CYS A 226 1.19 4.60 15.49
C CYS A 226 0.37 5.24 14.37
N ALA A 227 0.96 5.45 13.19
CA ALA A 227 0.25 6.01 12.05
C ALA A 227 -0.90 5.11 11.58
N GLY A 228 -0.70 3.79 11.54
CA GLY A 228 -1.76 2.82 11.25
C GLY A 228 -2.88 2.82 12.29
N GLY A 229 -2.55 3.02 13.57
CA GLY A 229 -3.52 3.14 14.66
C GLY A 229 -4.41 4.37 14.51
N VAL A 230 -3.82 5.52 14.14
CA VAL A 230 -4.59 6.74 13.85
C VAL A 230 -5.50 6.54 12.64
N ALA A 231 -5.01 5.92 11.55
CA ALA A 231 -5.84 5.61 10.38
C ALA A 231 -7.03 4.71 10.76
N THR A 232 -6.78 3.66 11.55
CA THR A 232 -7.81 2.73 12.03
C THR A 232 -8.86 3.44 12.90
N ALA A 233 -8.45 4.41 13.72
CA ALA A 233 -9.37 5.21 14.52
C ALA A 233 -10.33 6.03 13.64
N PHE A 234 -9.86 6.58 12.52
CA PHE A 234 -10.73 7.25 11.54
C PHE A 234 -11.69 6.28 10.85
N SER A 235 -11.27 5.06 10.54
CA SER A 235 -12.14 4.01 9.99
C SER A 235 -13.25 3.64 10.98
N ILE A 236 -12.93 3.52 12.28
CA ILE A 236 -13.92 3.25 13.35
C ILE A 236 -14.88 4.43 13.51
N TYR A 237 -14.36 5.66 13.52
CA TYR A 237 -15.16 6.87 13.58
C TYR A 237 -16.15 6.94 12.41
N ARG A 238 -15.70 6.63 11.19
CA ARG A 238 -16.55 6.55 10.01
C ARG A 238 -17.65 5.51 10.17
N LEU A 239 -17.34 4.31 10.65
CA LEU A 239 -18.33 3.27 10.91
C LEU A 239 -19.38 3.74 11.93
N ALA A 240 -18.96 4.35 13.04
CA ALA A 240 -19.86 4.89 14.05
C ALA A 240 -20.80 5.97 13.48
N MET A 241 -20.28 6.87 12.64
CA MET A 241 -21.10 7.88 11.96
C MET A 241 -22.14 7.26 11.01
N ILE A 242 -21.76 6.25 10.22
CA ILE A 242 -22.68 5.57 9.29
C ILE A 242 -23.82 4.90 10.07
N LEU A 243 -23.51 4.22 11.18
CA LEU A 243 -24.50 3.54 12.00
C LEU A 243 -25.44 4.50 12.73
N HIS A 244 -24.95 5.66 13.18
CA HIS A 244 -25.73 6.61 13.97
C HIS A 244 -26.49 7.64 13.11
N GLU A 245 -25.86 8.16 12.05
CA GLU A 245 -26.40 9.24 11.23
C GLU A 245 -26.88 8.79 9.84
N GLY A 246 -26.75 7.51 9.47
CA GLY A 246 -27.11 7.00 8.14
C GLY A 246 -28.58 7.23 7.74
N LYS A 247 -29.49 7.30 8.72
CA LYS A 247 -30.93 7.58 8.51
C LYS A 247 -31.31 9.06 8.70
N SER A 248 -30.34 9.94 8.90
CA SER A 248 -30.64 11.36 9.13
C SER A 248 -31.22 12.03 7.88
N VAL A 249 -32.01 13.08 8.07
CA VAL A 249 -32.59 13.87 6.96
C VAL A 249 -31.50 14.69 6.24
N ASN A 250 -30.36 14.93 6.88
CA ASN A 250 -29.23 15.72 6.36
C ASN A 250 -28.14 14.87 5.70
N GLN A 251 -28.49 14.24 4.59
CA GLN A 251 -27.55 13.38 3.85
C GLN A 251 -26.36 14.18 3.31
N THR A 252 -26.50 15.46 2.98
CA THR A 252 -25.40 16.33 2.52
C THR A 252 -24.28 16.46 3.56
N ILE A 253 -24.64 16.61 4.83
CA ILE A 253 -23.68 16.73 5.95
C ILE A 253 -23.05 15.37 6.24
N VAL A 254 -23.85 14.32 6.39
CA VAL A 254 -23.36 12.96 6.66
C VAL A 254 -22.38 12.51 5.60
N PHE A 255 -22.74 12.70 4.33
CA PHE A 255 -21.88 12.31 3.21
C PHE A 255 -20.57 13.10 3.19
N THR A 256 -20.60 14.39 3.53
CA THR A 256 -19.38 15.21 3.64
C THR A 256 -18.48 14.72 4.80
N LYS A 257 -19.05 14.36 5.95
CA LYS A 257 -18.30 13.74 7.07
C LYS A 257 -17.67 12.41 6.68
N VAL A 258 -18.40 11.56 5.94
CA VAL A 258 -17.87 10.30 5.39
C VAL A 258 -16.70 10.56 4.43
N ILE A 259 -16.80 11.58 3.57
CA ILE A 259 -15.70 11.98 2.69
C ILE A 259 -14.47 12.40 3.48
N LEU A 260 -14.64 13.30 4.45
CA LEU A 260 -13.58 13.81 5.31
C LEU A 260 -12.86 12.70 6.07
N SER A 261 -13.61 11.77 6.65
CA SER A 261 -13.04 10.62 7.37
C SER A 261 -12.28 9.67 6.43
N GLY A 262 -12.81 9.38 5.23
CA GLY A 262 -12.12 8.56 4.24
C GLY A 262 -10.81 9.20 3.73
N ASN A 263 -10.78 10.52 3.61
CA ASN A 263 -9.55 11.27 3.31
C ASN A 263 -8.50 11.15 4.42
N ALA A 264 -8.93 11.25 5.68
CA ALA A 264 -8.04 11.10 6.81
C ALA A 264 -7.46 9.68 6.87
N GLU A 265 -8.30 8.65 6.75
CA GLU A 265 -7.90 7.23 6.70
C GLU A 265 -6.85 6.98 5.61
N ALA A 266 -7.18 7.28 4.36
CA ALA A 266 -6.28 6.99 3.23
C ALA A 266 -5.08 7.94 3.17
N GLY A 267 -5.22 9.20 3.58
CA GLY A 267 -4.13 10.17 3.64
C GLY A 267 -3.08 9.79 4.68
N ILE A 268 -3.50 9.40 5.88
CA ILE A 268 -2.59 8.91 6.93
C ILE A 268 -1.96 7.58 6.50
N GLY A 269 -2.71 6.69 5.87
CA GLY A 269 -2.18 5.44 5.30
C GLY A 269 -1.07 5.68 4.26
N LEU A 270 -1.27 6.64 3.35
CA LEU A 270 -0.26 7.05 2.36
C LEU A 270 0.99 7.67 3.00
N ILE A 271 0.81 8.54 3.99
CA ILE A 271 1.92 9.13 4.75
C ILE A 271 2.72 8.02 5.43
N CYS A 272 2.02 7.07 6.08
CA CYS A 272 2.61 5.90 6.73
C CYS A 272 3.42 5.06 5.74
N ALA A 273 2.88 4.82 4.54
CA ALA A 273 3.58 4.12 3.48
C ALA A 273 4.87 4.85 3.02
N CYS A 274 4.96 6.17 3.17
CA CYS A 274 6.14 6.96 2.81
C CYS A 274 7.24 6.98 3.90
N LEU A 275 6.91 6.70 5.17
CA LEU A 275 7.84 6.76 6.30
C LEU A 275 9.11 5.91 6.14
N PRO A 276 9.07 4.65 5.62
CA PRO A 276 10.27 3.85 5.46
C PRO A 276 11.31 4.52 4.55
N SER A 277 10.87 5.09 3.43
CA SER A 277 11.75 5.77 2.46
C SER A 277 12.36 7.04 3.05
N ILE A 278 11.57 7.82 3.81
CA ILE A 278 12.06 9.01 4.52
C ILE A 278 13.09 8.61 5.58
N SER A 279 12.82 7.54 6.33
CA SER A 279 13.75 7.04 7.35
C SER A 279 15.08 6.56 6.75
N ALA A 280 15.07 6.03 5.52
CA ALA A 280 16.27 5.65 4.79
C ALA A 280 17.07 6.89 4.34
N LEU A 281 16.38 7.94 3.89
CA LEU A 281 17.01 9.22 3.54
C LEU A 281 17.72 9.87 4.73
N ILE A 282 17.04 9.97 5.88
CA ILE A 282 17.59 10.61 7.08
C ILE A 282 18.86 9.89 7.55
N VAL A 283 18.85 8.56 7.59
CA VAL A 283 20.01 7.78 8.02
C VAL A 283 21.21 8.00 7.08
N ARG A 284 20.97 8.07 5.76
CA ARG A 284 22.05 8.29 4.79
C ARG A 284 22.58 9.72 4.83
N ARG A 285 21.72 10.72 5.02
CA ARG A 285 22.13 12.13 5.15
C ARG A 285 22.97 12.37 6.40
N ASN A 286 22.62 11.71 7.51
CA ASN A 286 23.32 11.86 8.79
C ASN A 286 24.62 11.02 8.89
N GLY A 287 25.09 10.42 7.79
CA GLY A 287 26.42 9.79 7.73
C GLY A 287 26.63 8.55 8.61
N TYR A 288 25.58 7.97 9.22
CA TYR A 288 25.74 6.71 9.93
C TYR A 288 25.99 5.59 8.91
N PRO A 289 27.14 4.90 8.95
CA PRO A 289 27.42 3.82 8.01
C PRO A 289 26.35 2.74 8.18
N TYR A 290 25.60 2.51 7.11
CA TYR A 290 24.81 1.31 6.95
C TYR A 290 25.82 0.18 6.82
N TYR A 291 26.13 -0.48 7.94
CA TYR A 291 26.87 -1.75 7.93
C TYR A 291 25.99 -2.75 7.20
N GLY A 292 26.10 -2.77 5.87
CA GLY A 292 25.70 -3.91 5.07
C GLY A 292 26.57 -5.08 5.50
N ASN A 293 25.95 -6.23 5.70
CA ASN A 293 26.65 -7.49 5.91
C ASN A 293 27.77 -7.64 4.87
N GLN A 294 29.01 -7.45 5.29
CA GLN A 294 30.14 -8.06 4.60
C GLN A 294 30.07 -9.54 4.93
N SER A 295 29.76 -10.32 3.91
CA SER A 295 29.86 -11.77 3.93
C SER A 295 31.22 -12.19 4.48
N HIS A 296 31.18 -13.06 5.47
CA HIS A 296 32.33 -13.84 5.93
C HIS A 296 33.12 -14.40 4.73
N SER A 297 34.35 -13.97 4.56
CA SER A 297 35.42 -14.82 4.05
C SER A 297 36.74 -14.35 4.67
N ALA A 298 36.99 -14.83 5.88
CA ALA A 298 38.31 -14.83 6.49
C ALA A 298 38.51 -16.25 7.03
N TYR A 299 39.16 -17.08 6.23
CA TYR A 299 39.65 -18.40 6.59
C TYR A 299 41.17 -18.36 6.49
N GLY A 300 41.84 -18.53 7.63
CA GLY A 300 43.25 -18.94 7.80
C GLY A 300 44.32 -18.00 7.23
N ASP A 301 45.52 -17.86 7.78
CA ASP A 301 46.17 -18.60 8.85
C ASP A 301 47.40 -17.81 9.34
N ILE A 302 47.95 -18.31 10.43
CA ILE A 302 48.83 -17.75 11.45
C ILE A 302 50.32 -17.68 11.04
N SER A 303 51.03 -16.72 11.63
CA SER A 303 52.47 -16.72 11.97
C SER A 303 53.50 -16.32 10.91
N ARG A 304 54.13 -15.15 11.10
CA ARG A 304 55.52 -15.05 11.60
C ARG A 304 56.04 -13.60 11.56
N ARG A 305 56.62 -13.19 12.69
CA ARG A 305 57.92 -12.49 12.85
C ARG A 305 58.05 -11.09 12.24
N GLY A 306 58.29 -10.11 13.11
CA GLY A 306 58.48 -8.71 12.74
C GLY A 306 59.76 -8.43 11.96
N GLU A 307 59.76 -7.32 11.24
CA GLU A 307 60.87 -6.37 11.21
C GLU A 307 60.44 -5.04 10.58
N ILE A 308 61.16 -4.02 11.02
CA ILE A 308 61.03 -2.60 10.76
C ILE A 308 61.77 -2.27 9.45
N MET A 309 61.11 -1.50 8.57
CA MET A 309 61.64 -0.41 7.72
C MET A 309 62.83 -0.67 6.75
N MET A 310 62.85 0.21 5.73
CA MET A 310 63.99 0.70 4.94
C MET A 310 64.26 0.09 3.54
N THR A 311 63.90 0.93 2.55
CA THR A 311 64.69 1.34 1.37
C THR A 311 65.28 0.30 0.39
N ARG A 312 64.69 0.32 -0.80
CA ARG A 312 65.31 0.67 -2.12
C ARG A 312 66.78 0.26 -2.32
N SER A 313 67.02 -0.71 -3.20
CA SER A 313 68.21 -0.81 -4.06
C SER A 313 67.94 -1.74 -5.25
N PHE A 314 68.49 -1.35 -6.39
CA PHE A 314 68.36 -1.97 -7.72
C PHE A 314 69.04 -3.36 -7.80
N HIS A 315 68.46 -4.26 -8.58
CA HIS A 315 69.23 -5.18 -9.43
C HIS A 315 68.46 -5.49 -10.72
N VAL A 316 69.18 -5.39 -11.84
CA VAL A 316 68.75 -5.63 -13.22
C VAL A 316 69.12 -7.06 -13.64
N ASP A 317 68.52 -7.50 -14.75
CA ASP A 317 68.69 -8.75 -15.52
C ASP A 317 67.95 -9.99 -15.02
N ALA A 318 67.40 -10.86 -15.87
CA ALA A 318 67.01 -10.84 -17.28
C ALA A 318 66.19 -12.14 -17.45
N GLY A 319 65.09 -12.15 -18.21
CA GLY A 319 64.45 -13.42 -18.54
C GLY A 319 62.98 -13.37 -18.96
N ARG A 320 62.78 -13.09 -20.26
CA ARG A 320 61.89 -13.83 -21.17
C ARG A 320 60.36 -13.79 -20.94
N SER A 321 59.69 -13.10 -21.87
CA SER A 321 58.51 -13.51 -22.67
C SER A 321 57.62 -14.61 -22.08
N ASP A 322 56.31 -14.47 -21.91
CA ASP A 322 55.31 -13.83 -22.77
C ASP A 322 54.06 -13.50 -21.94
N LYS A 323 53.50 -12.27 -22.07
CA LYS A 323 52.05 -11.98 -22.09
C LYS A 323 51.81 -10.52 -22.52
N GLU A 324 51.25 -10.34 -23.72
CA GLU A 324 50.32 -9.24 -24.04
C GLU A 324 49.13 -9.89 -24.76
N ALA A 325 47.93 -9.82 -24.17
CA ALA A 325 46.89 -8.81 -24.44
C ALA A 325 46.20 -9.12 -25.79
N GLN A 326 44.87 -9.11 -25.93
CA GLN A 326 43.98 -8.04 -25.49
C GLN A 326 42.51 -8.42 -25.79
N HIS A 327 41.61 -7.82 -25.01
CA HIS A 327 40.28 -7.31 -25.41
C HIS A 327 39.04 -8.24 -25.41
N ASN A 328 38.09 -7.85 -24.52
CA ASN A 328 36.65 -7.61 -24.72
C ASN A 328 35.84 -8.70 -25.47
N THR A 329 34.65 -9.15 -25.05
CA THR A 329 33.52 -8.45 -24.42
C THR A 329 32.36 -9.45 -24.20
N TYR A 330 31.48 -9.11 -23.25
CA TYR A 330 30.06 -9.52 -23.10
C TYR A 330 29.65 -10.96 -23.46
N GLU A 331 29.24 -11.74 -22.45
CA GLU A 331 28.16 -12.72 -22.65
C GLU A 331 27.21 -12.80 -21.45
N LEU A 332 25.94 -12.60 -21.77
CA LEU A 332 24.75 -12.82 -20.98
C LEU A 332 24.32 -14.28 -21.24
N GLY A 333 24.24 -15.14 -20.23
CA GLY A 333 23.70 -16.50 -20.37
C GLY A 333 23.23 -17.00 -19.00
N HIS A 334 21.92 -17.06 -18.78
CA HIS A 334 20.99 -18.16 -19.06
C HIS A 334 20.99 -19.25 -17.99
N ASP A 335 19.79 -19.45 -17.46
CA ASP A 335 19.36 -20.46 -16.51
C ASP A 335 19.66 -21.88 -17.00
N GLU A 336 20.17 -22.74 -16.12
CA GLU A 336 20.09 -24.21 -16.27
C GLU A 336 20.09 -24.83 -14.86
N ALA A 337 18.89 -25.20 -14.40
CA ALA A 337 18.67 -26.14 -13.30
C ALA A 337 17.85 -27.31 -13.87
N GLY A 338 18.49 -28.45 -14.08
CA GLY A 338 17.80 -29.63 -14.61
C GLY A 338 18.73 -30.79 -14.88
N LEU A 339 19.31 -31.40 -13.84
CA LEU A 339 20.10 -32.63 -14.00
C LEU A 339 20.08 -33.52 -12.74
N VAL A 340 18.89 -34.01 -12.35
CA VAL A 340 18.75 -35.30 -11.63
C VAL A 340 17.38 -35.89 -11.98
N ALA A 341 17.35 -36.90 -12.86
CA ALA A 341 16.40 -38.04 -12.88
C ALA A 341 16.35 -38.64 -14.30
N GLY A 342 16.96 -39.80 -14.48
CA GLY A 342 16.93 -40.50 -15.77
C GLY A 342 17.77 -41.76 -15.81
N VAL A 343 17.76 -42.58 -14.76
CA VAL A 343 18.30 -43.94 -14.81
C VAL A 343 17.18 -44.90 -14.41
N GLN A 344 16.33 -45.23 -15.38
CA GLN A 344 15.52 -46.45 -15.39
C GLN A 344 14.88 -46.59 -16.78
N ALA A 345 15.45 -47.47 -17.59
CA ALA A 345 14.75 -48.40 -18.50
C ALA A 345 15.69 -48.86 -19.63
N ASN A 346 16.15 -50.10 -19.57
CA ASN A 346 16.21 -50.96 -20.75
C ASN A 346 16.25 -52.45 -20.33
N PRO A 347 15.28 -53.29 -20.71
CA PRO A 347 15.32 -54.73 -20.47
C PRO A 347 15.68 -55.48 -21.77
N ARG A 348 16.80 -56.21 -21.80
CA ARG A 348 17.01 -57.31 -22.78
C ARG A 348 17.86 -58.45 -22.21
N SER A 349 17.16 -59.57 -22.02
CA SER A 349 17.56 -60.99 -22.13
C SER A 349 19.00 -61.34 -22.56
N ASN A 350 19.70 -62.19 -21.77
CA ASN A 350 19.93 -63.61 -22.10
C ASN A 350 20.92 -64.29 -21.12
N PHE A 351 20.45 -65.39 -20.52
CA PHE A 351 21.09 -66.70 -20.37
C PHE A 351 22.63 -66.80 -20.46
N SER A 352 23.30 -67.24 -19.38
CA SER A 352 23.91 -68.59 -19.34
C SER A 352 24.74 -68.83 -18.07
N SER A 353 24.47 -69.98 -17.47
CA SER A 353 25.25 -70.65 -16.44
C SER A 353 26.59 -71.17 -16.99
N ARG A 354 27.68 -71.09 -16.21
CA ARG A 354 28.60 -72.22 -16.03
C ARG A 354 29.62 -71.98 -14.90
N ARG A 355 29.63 -72.93 -13.96
CA ARG A 355 30.75 -73.23 -13.06
C ARG A 355 31.99 -73.58 -13.88
N ARG A 356 33.17 -73.18 -13.41
CA ARG A 356 34.42 -73.92 -13.61
C ARG A 356 35.30 -73.76 -12.38
N SER A 357 35.55 -74.89 -11.74
CA SER A 357 36.62 -75.16 -10.78
C SER A 357 37.99 -75.05 -11.45
N ASP A 358 39.00 -74.61 -10.71
CA ASP A 358 40.40 -75.10 -10.64
C ASP A 358 41.15 -74.13 -9.70
N SER A 359 41.60 -74.50 -8.50
CA SER A 359 42.60 -75.48 -8.05
C SER A 359 44.07 -75.03 -8.23
N THR A 360 44.85 -75.23 -7.16
CA THR A 360 46.32 -75.07 -6.99
C THR A 360 46.83 -73.64 -6.74
N GLY A 361 47.59 -73.36 -5.67
CA GLY A 361 48.22 -74.22 -4.67
C GLY A 361 48.71 -73.42 -3.46
#